data_AF-A0A370E1Y8-F1
#
_entry.id   AF-A0A370E1Y8-F1
#
_cell.length_a   1.000
_cell.length_b   1.000
_cell.length_c   1.000
_cell.angle_alpha   90.00
_cell.angle_beta   90.00
_cell.angle_gamma   90.00
#
_symmetry.space_group_name_H-M   'P 1'
#
loop_
_entity.id
_entity.type
_entity.pdbx_description
1 polymer ?
#
loop_
_entity_poly.entity_id
_entity_poly.type
_entity_poly.pdbx_seq_one_letter_code
_entity_poly.pdbx_strand_id
1 'polypeptide(L)'
;MRRSNTLLIVFFSAVLCLIFTLVDAGFRRQSATADLQHRSALVAELGLTDLALFTEARYTRHPSQSDLHSAFQDHPMALEHFPSGSLIFPPQRFGR
;
A
#
# COMPACT_ATOMS: atom_id res chain seq x y z
N MET A 1 -35.49 -21.46 -3.41
CA MET A 1 -34.06 -21.86 -3.51
C MET A 1 -33.52 -22.09 -2.10
N ARG A 2 -32.75 -23.16 -1.84
CA ARG A 2 -32.17 -23.43 -0.52
C ARG A 2 -31.15 -22.35 -0.18
N ARG A 3 -31.11 -21.84 1.07
CA ARG A 3 -30.19 -20.75 1.49
C ARG A 3 -28.73 -20.98 1.10
N SER A 4 -28.28 -22.24 1.15
CA SER A 4 -26.94 -22.66 0.72
C SER A 4 -26.66 -22.36 -0.77
N ASN A 5 -27.66 -22.49 -1.65
CA ASN A 5 -27.50 -22.20 -3.07
C ASN A 5 -27.31 -20.70 -3.31
N THR A 6 -28.01 -19.86 -2.56
CA THR A 6 -27.85 -18.40 -2.61
C THR A 6 -26.45 -17.98 -2.16
N LEU A 7 -25.95 -18.53 -1.05
CA LEU A 7 -24.60 -18.24 -0.56
C LEU A 7 -23.52 -18.66 -1.56
N LEU A 8 -23.70 -19.82 -2.20
CA LEU A 8 -22.77 -20.32 -3.21
C LEU A 8 -22.74 -19.39 -4.43
N ILE A 9 -23.90 -18.94 -4.93
CA ILE A 9 -23.99 -17.99 -6.04
C ILE A 9 -23.28 -16.67 -5.69
N VAL A 10 -23.51 -16.12 -4.49
CA VAL A 10 -22.84 -14.89 -4.04
C VAL A 10 -21.33 -15.08 -3.97
N PHE A 11 -20.85 -16.17 -3.39
CA PHE A 11 -19.42 -16.46 -3.30
C PHE A 11 -18.76 -16.54 -4.68
N PHE A 12 -19.34 -17.32 -5.61
CA PHE A 12 -18.81 -17.42 -6.97
C PHE A 12 -18.84 -16.08 -7.71
N SER A 13 -19.88 -15.27 -7.51
CA SER A 13 -19.93 -13.93 -8.10
C SER A 13 -18.82 -13.02 -7.55
N ALA A 14 -18.54 -13.07 -6.25
CA ALA A 14 -17.46 -12.30 -5.63
C ALA A 14 -16.08 -12.74 -6.13
N VAL A 15 -15.84 -14.04 -6.25
CA VAL A 15 -14.60 -14.59 -6.82
C VAL A 15 -14.44 -14.15 -8.27
N LEU A 16 -15.52 -14.19 -9.06
CA LEU A 16 -15.48 -13.75 -10.46
C LEU A 16 -15.17 -12.24 -10.55
N CYS A 17 -15.80 -11.41 -9.73
CA CYS A 17 -15.48 -9.98 -9.63
C CYS A 17 -14.01 -9.76 -9.27
N LEU A 18 -13.47 -10.50 -8.30
CA LEU A 18 -12.05 -10.43 -7.93
C LEU A 18 -11.14 -10.78 -9.13
N ILE A 19 -11.44 -11.86 -9.84
CA ILE A 19 -10.67 -12.24 -11.05
C ILE A 19 -10.71 -11.12 -12.09
N PHE A 20 -11.87 -10.52 -12.34
CA PHE A 20 -11.97 -9.39 -13.27
C PHE A 20 -11.12 -8.19 -12.83
N THR A 21 -11.09 -7.86 -11.53
CA THR A 21 -10.22 -6.78 -11.03
C THR A 21 -8.73 -7.07 -11.23
N LEU A 22 -8.31 -8.33 -11.07
CA LEU A 22 -6.92 -8.73 -11.27
C LEU A 22 -6.52 -8.68 -12.76
N VAL A 23 -7.43 -9.08 -13.65
CA VAL A 23 -7.23 -9.01 -15.11
C VAL A 23 -7.14 -7.55 -15.57
N ASP A 24 -8.06 -6.69 -15.12
CA ASP A 24 -8.03 -5.25 -15.40
C ASP A 24 -6.73 -4.61 -14.88
N ALA A 25 -6.31 -4.96 -13.67
CA ALA A 25 -5.03 -4.52 -13.11
C ALA A 25 -3.83 -4.98 -13.98
N GLY A 26 -3.86 -6.19 -14.52
CA GLY A 26 -2.85 -6.71 -15.43
C GLY A 26 -2.73 -5.88 -16.72
N PHE A 27 -3.86 -5.58 -17.36
CA PHE A 27 -3.88 -4.74 -18.56
C PHE A 27 -3.40 -3.31 -18.27
N ARG A 28 -3.89 -2.71 -17.17
CA ARG A 28 -3.46 -1.36 -16.76
C ARG A 28 -1.98 -1.30 -16.44
N ARG A 29 -1.43 -2.34 -15.79
CA ARG A 29 0.00 -2.42 -15.49
C ARG A 29 0.83 -2.37 -16.76
N GLN A 30 0.43 -3.10 -17.80
CA GLN A 30 1.16 -3.12 -19.06
C GLN A 30 1.17 -1.73 -19.72
N SER A 31 0.03 -1.03 -19.74
CA SER A 31 -0.06 0.36 -20.21
C SER A 31 0.72 1.34 -19.35
N ALA A 32 0.76 1.13 -18.03
CA ALA A 32 1.47 2.00 -17.09
C ALA A 32 3.00 1.81 -17.15
N THR A 33 3.51 0.71 -17.70
CA THR A 33 4.96 0.41 -17.71
C THR A 33 5.80 1.52 -18.34
N ALA A 34 5.37 2.06 -19.48
CA ALA A 34 6.09 3.12 -20.18
C ALA A 34 6.12 4.44 -19.39
N ASP A 35 4.99 4.80 -18.78
CA ASP A 35 4.86 5.97 -17.91
C ASP A 35 5.71 5.80 -16.63
N LEU A 36 5.73 4.60 -16.04
CA LEU A 36 6.61 4.29 -14.91
C LEU A 36 8.09 4.42 -15.26
N GLN A 37 8.51 3.95 -16.43
CA GLN A 37 9.89 4.12 -16.90
C GLN A 37 10.24 5.60 -17.08
N HIS A 38 9.36 6.39 -17.70
CA HIS A 38 9.57 7.82 -17.86
C HIS A 38 9.69 8.55 -16.52
N ARG A 39 8.81 8.25 -15.56
CA ARG A 39 8.87 8.80 -14.20
C ARG A 39 10.16 8.39 -13.48
N SER A 40 10.61 7.15 -13.64
CA SER A 40 11.86 6.68 -13.02
C SER A 40 13.09 7.43 -13.54
N ALA A 41 13.13 7.75 -14.84
CA ALA A 41 14.18 8.56 -15.44
C ALA A 41 14.19 9.99 -14.89
N LEU A 42 13.01 10.62 -14.77
CA LEU A 42 12.88 11.95 -14.17
C LEU A 42 13.31 11.98 -12.71
N VAL A 43 12.96 10.95 -11.92
CA VAL A 43 13.41 10.84 -10.52
C VAL A 43 14.94 10.79 -10.46
N ALA A 44 15.59 9.99 -11.33
CA ALA A 44 17.04 9.91 -11.39
C ALA A 44 17.69 11.24 -11.81
N GLU A 45 17.14 11.91 -12.84
CA GLU A 45 17.65 13.20 -13.34
C GLU A 45 17.54 14.31 -12.29
N LEU A 46 16.41 14.36 -11.58
CA LEU A 46 16.16 15.36 -10.54
C LEU A 46 16.82 15.03 -9.19
N GLY A 47 17.49 13.87 -9.08
CA GLY A 47 18.06 13.39 -7.83
C GLY A 47 17.03 13.20 -6.72
N LEU A 48 15.79 12.85 -7.07
CA LEU A 48 14.74 12.61 -6.09
C LEU A 48 15.01 11.29 -5.36
N THR A 49 14.78 11.29 -4.05
CA THR A 49 14.86 10.09 -3.21
C THR A 49 13.72 9.13 -3.53
N ASP A 50 14.00 8.16 -4.42
CA ASP A 50 13.17 7.00 -4.78
C ASP A 50 11.67 7.29 -5.00
N LEU A 51 10.89 6.21 -5.24
CA LEU A 51 9.45 6.30 -5.31
C LEU A 51 8.86 6.64 -3.93
N ALA A 52 8.20 7.78 -3.80
CA ALA A 52 7.40 8.10 -2.61
C ALA A 52 6.14 7.21 -2.58
N LEU A 53 6.17 6.17 -1.74
CA LEU A 53 5.01 5.31 -1.50
C LEU A 53 3.93 6.04 -0.68
N PHE A 54 4.36 6.95 0.20
CA PHE A 54 3.49 7.75 1.06
C PHE A 54 3.92 9.21 1.02
N THR A 55 2.94 10.11 1.06
CA THR A 55 3.16 11.57 1.12
C THR A 55 3.03 12.12 2.54
N GLU A 56 2.92 11.22 3.52
CA GLU A 56 2.61 11.53 4.92
C GLU A 56 3.84 12.01 5.68
N ALA A 57 3.64 12.95 6.59
CA ALA A 57 4.74 13.61 7.31
C ALA A 57 5.49 12.68 8.28
N ARG A 58 4.84 11.66 8.84
CA ARG A 58 5.46 10.71 9.78
C ARG A 58 6.28 9.61 9.13
N TYR A 59 5.89 9.22 7.93
CA TYR A 59 6.47 8.12 7.19
C TYR A 59 6.92 8.64 5.83
N THR A 60 7.71 9.73 5.87
CA THR A 60 8.12 10.49 4.69
C THR A 60 8.63 9.55 3.61
N ARG A 61 7.86 9.45 2.51
CA ARG A 61 8.17 8.74 1.27
C ARG A 61 8.34 7.21 1.39
N HIS A 62 8.91 6.70 2.47
CA HIS A 62 9.10 5.27 2.70
C HIS A 62 9.19 4.93 4.20
N PRO A 63 8.57 3.84 4.68
CA PRO A 63 8.67 3.41 6.08
C PRO A 63 10.11 3.23 6.59
N SER A 64 11.06 2.84 5.73
CA SER A 64 12.48 2.73 6.11
C SER A 64 13.19 4.08 6.29
N GLN A 65 12.57 5.18 5.86
CA GLN A 65 13.06 6.54 6.02
C GLN A 65 12.25 7.32 7.05
N SER A 66 11.39 6.66 7.84
CA SER A 66 10.67 7.31 8.92
C SER A 66 11.58 7.68 10.07
N ASP A 67 11.29 8.79 10.73
CA ASP A 67 11.91 9.14 12.01
C ASP A 67 11.65 8.02 13.05
N LEU A 68 12.66 7.70 13.86
CA LEU A 68 12.53 6.75 14.97
C LEU A 68 11.50 7.22 16.02
N HIS A 69 11.24 8.53 16.07
CA HIS A 69 10.26 9.11 16.97
C HIS A 69 8.83 9.12 16.41
N SER A 70 8.59 8.68 15.17
CA SER A 70 7.25 8.69 14.57
C SER A 70 6.19 7.96 15.41
N ALA A 71 6.57 6.89 16.11
CA ALA A 71 5.68 6.14 17.00
C ALA A 71 5.25 6.90 18.29
N PHE A 72 5.94 8.00 18.62
CA PHE A 72 5.72 8.79 19.85
C PHE A 72 5.15 10.18 19.58
N GLN A 73 4.80 10.49 18.33
CA GLN A 73 4.27 11.80 17.97
C GLN A 73 2.79 11.98 18.36
N ASP A 74 2.10 10.90 18.73
CA ASP A 74 0.74 10.94 19.28
C ASP A 74 0.72 10.64 20.77
N HIS A 75 -0.42 10.93 21.40
CA HIS A 75 -0.69 10.50 22.77
C HIS A 75 -0.80 8.97 22.87
N PRO A 76 -0.53 8.39 24.05
CA PRO A 76 -0.76 6.96 24.28
C PRO A 76 -2.17 6.55 23.87
N MET A 77 -2.30 5.39 23.20
CA MET A 77 -3.57 4.84 22.69
C MET A 77 -4.27 5.66 21.59
N ALA A 78 -3.59 6.61 20.95
CA ALA A 78 -4.13 7.24 19.74
C ALA A 78 -4.30 6.22 18.62
N LEU A 79 -5.36 6.40 17.82
CA LEU A 79 -5.55 5.65 16.59
C LEU A 79 -4.67 6.26 15.51
N GLU A 80 -3.94 5.42 14.79
CA GLU A 80 -3.15 5.85 13.65
C GLU A 80 -4.06 6.48 12.57
N HIS A 81 -3.66 7.66 12.09
CA HIS A 81 -4.39 8.42 11.07
C HIS A 81 -3.86 8.16 9.66
N PHE A 82 -2.62 7.66 9.58
CA PHE A 82 -1.90 7.46 8.35
C PHE A 82 -1.89 5.97 7.96
N PRO A 83 -2.39 5.57 6.77
CA PRO A 83 -2.43 4.15 6.37
C PRO A 83 -1.05 3.48 6.38
N SER A 84 0.03 4.26 6.19
CA SER A 84 1.40 3.75 6.28
C SER A 84 1.76 3.16 7.65
N GLY A 85 1.16 3.64 8.74
CA GLY A 85 1.36 3.05 10.07
C GLY A 85 0.80 1.63 10.20
N SER A 86 -0.15 1.22 9.33
CA SER A 86 -0.63 -0.17 9.27
C SER A 86 0.35 -1.13 8.59
N LEU A 87 1.39 -0.60 7.91
CA LEU A 87 2.42 -1.41 7.25
C LEU A 87 3.65 -1.60 8.12
N ILE A 88 3.75 -0.87 9.23
CA ILE A 88 4.88 -0.91 10.13
C ILE A 88 4.53 -1.82 11.29
N PHE A 89 5.20 -2.95 11.34
CA PHE A 89 5.10 -3.86 12.46
C PHE A 89 5.94 -3.34 13.63
N PRO A 90 5.52 -3.60 14.88
CA PRO A 90 6.35 -3.31 16.04
C PRO A 90 7.72 -3.99 15.87
N PRO A 91 8.82 -3.32 16.29
CA PRO A 91 10.16 -3.87 16.15
C PRO A 91 10.25 -5.22 16.86
N GLN A 92 10.75 -6.24 16.16
CA GLN A 92 10.89 -7.58 16.73
C GLN A 92 11.98 -7.68 17.80
N ARG A 93 12.83 -6.65 17.91
CA ARG A 93 13.87 -6.51 18.93
C ARG A 93 13.95 -5.06 19.43
N PHE A 94 13.89 -4.89 20.74
CA PHE A 94 14.23 -3.64 21.42
C PHE A 94 15.67 -3.75 21.94
N GLY A 95 16.58 -2.94 21.42
CA GLY A 95 18.01 -3.00 21.79
C GLY A 95 18.77 -4.16 21.15
N ARG A 96 20.11 -4.12 21.27
CA ARG A 96 21.05 -5.09 20.67
C ARG A 96 20.70 -6.54 20.99
#